data_AF-A0A3B8QMP4-F1
#
_entry.id   AF-A0A3B8QMP4-F1
#
_cell.length_a   1.000
_cell.length_b   1.000
_cell.length_c   1.000
_cell.angle_alpha   90.00
_cell.angle_beta   90.00
_cell.angle_gamma   90.00
#
_symmetry.space_group_name_H-M   'P 1'
#
loop_
_entity.id
_entity.type
_entity.pdbx_description
1 polymer ?
#
loop_
_entity_poly.entity_id
_entity_poly.type
_entity_poly.pdbx_seq_one_letter_code
_entity_poly.pdbx_strand_id
1 'polypeptide(L)' 'DLSGAYSRRINIQHRLIYQVLEAQKAVKILKLWTRYK' A
#
# COMPACT_ATOMS: atom_id res chain seq x y z
N ASP A 1 -1.24 13.58 9.23
CA ASP A 1 -2.49 13.20 8.59
C ASP A 1 -2.21 12.04 7.63
N LEU A 2 -2.56 10.80 7.99
CA LEU A 2 -2.32 9.58 7.20
C LEU A 2 -3.63 9.07 6.57
N SER A 3 -4.56 9.99 6.30
CA SER A 3 -5.98 9.72 6.03
C SER A 3 -6.26 9.22 4.60
N GLY A 4 -5.32 8.50 3.99
CA GLY A 4 -5.45 7.93 2.64
C GLY A 4 -4.47 6.80 2.30
N ALA A 5 -3.75 6.28 3.31
CA ALA A 5 -2.93 5.09 3.11
C ALA A 5 -3.82 3.85 3.15
N TYR A 6 -3.98 3.21 2.00
CA TYR A 6 -4.69 1.94 1.86
C TYR A 6 -3.71 0.78 2.01
N SER A 7 -4.15 -0.27 2.71
CA SER A 7 -3.42 -1.53 2.77
C SER A 7 -4.15 -2.58 1.95
N ARG A 8 -3.47 -3.25 1.03
CA ARG A 8 -4.01 -4.36 0.24
C ARG A 8 -3.08 -5.54 0.29
N ARG A 9 -3.65 -6.72 0.50
CA ARG A 9 -2.92 -7.98 0.50
C ARG A 9 -2.68 -8.39 -0.96
N ILE A 10 -1.41 -8.59 -1.35
CA ILE A 10 -1.07 -9.07 -2.71
C ILE A 10 -1.05 -10.60 -2.74
N ASN A 11 -0.59 -11.23 -1.66
CA ASN A 11 -0.64 -12.69 -1.47
C ASN A 11 -0.75 -13.03 0.02
N ILE A 12 -0.83 -14.32 0.38
CA ILE A 12 -1.01 -14.74 1.78
C ILE A 12 0.12 -14.29 2.73
N GLN A 13 1.30 -14.00 2.21
CA GLN A 13 2.49 -13.55 2.95
C GLN A 13 2.79 -12.05 2.80
N HIS A 14 2.21 -11.33 1.84
CA HIS A 14 2.65 -9.99 1.46
C HIS A 14 1.49 -8.99 1.51
N ARG A 15 1.68 -7.87 2.23
CA ARG A 15 0.77 -6.72 2.28
C ARG A 15 1.44 -5.49 1.70
N LEU A 16 0.81 -4.88 0.71
CA LEU A 16 1.20 -3.60 0.16
C LEU A 16 0.50 -2.48 0.91
N ILE A 17 1.24 -1.45 1.27
CA ILE A 17 0.70 -0.18 1.73
C ILE A 17 0.96 0.84 0.64
N TYR A 18 -0.10 1.44 0.13
CA TYR A 18 -0.05 2.44 -0.91
C TYR A 18 -1.00 3.59 -0.59
N GLN A 19 -0.75 4.73 -1.21
CA GLN A 19 -1.61 5.89 -1.16
C GLN A 19 -2.08 6.20 -2.57
N VAL A 20 -3.38 6.48 -2.73
CA VAL A 20 -3.94 6.93 -4.00
C VAL A 20 -3.85 8.45 -4.05
N LEU A 21 -3.18 8.98 -5.07
CA LEU A 21 -3.10 10.40 -5.36
C LEU A 21 -4.06 10.71 -6.51
N GLU A 22 -5.34 10.90 -6.18
CA GLU A 22 -6.41 11.09 -7.18
C GLU A 22 -6.13 12.28 -8.10
N ALA A 23 -5.63 13.39 -7.55
CA ALA A 23 -5.26 14.58 -8.31
C ALA A 23 -4.22 14.33 -9.41
N GLN A 24 -3.34 13.34 -9.22
CA GLN A 24 -2.27 12.98 -10.16
C GLN A 24 -2.58 11.68 -10.92
N LYS A 25 -3.74 11.05 -10.65
CA LYS A 25 -4.08 9.69 -11.09
C LYS A 25 -2.92 8.69 -10.88
N ALA A 26 -2.20 8.84 -9.78
CA ALA A 26 -0.99 8.08 -9.48
C ALA A 26 -1.15 7.29 -8.18
N VAL A 27 -0.54 6.11 -8.11
CA VAL A 27 -0.50 5.30 -6.90
C VAL A 27 0.91 5.33 -6.34
N LYS A 28 1.05 5.90 -5.13
CA LYS A 28 2.32 5.97 -4.42
C LYS A 28 2.47 4.76 -3.51
N ILE A 29 3.44 3.89 -3.79
CA ILE A 29 3.76 2.77 -2.91
C ILE A 29 4.59 3.30 -1.75
N LEU A 30 4.12 3.05 -0.52
CA LEU A 30 4.81 3.47 0.71
C LEU A 30 5.73 2.36 1.21
N LYS A 31 5.20 1.14 1.30
CA LYS A 31 5.86 0.00 1.95
C LYS A 31 5.28 -1.33 1.47
N LEU A 32 6.13 -2.34 1.38
CA LEU A 32 5.74 -3.76 1.31
C LEU A 32 6.04 -4.43 2.65
N TRP A 33 5.02 -4.99 3.29
CA TRP A 33 5.18 -5.89 4.43
C TRP A 33 5.23 -7.31 3.93
N THR A 34 6.30 -8.01 4.27
CA THR A 34 6.40 -9.45 4.14
C THR A 34 6.23 -10.08 5.51
N ARG A 35 5.43 -11.14 5.58
CA ARG A 35 5.45 -12.04 6.72
C ARG A 35 6.64 -12.97 6.53
N TYR A 36 7.44 -13.17 7.58
CA TYR A 36 8.61 -14.04 7.55
C TYR A 36 8.25 -15.44 7.04
N LYS A 37 9.18 -16.01 6.27
CA LYS A 37 9.21 -17.45 5.96
C LYS A 37 9.47 -18.25 7.23
#